data_AF-A0A963TL13-F1
#
_entry.id   AF-A0A963TL13-F1
#
_cell.length_a   1.000
_cell.length_b   1.000
_cell.length_c   1.000
_cell.angle_alpha   90.00
_cell.angle_beta   90.00
_cell.angle_gamma   90.00
#
_symmetry.space_group_name_H-M   'P 1'
#
loop_
_entity.id
_entity.type
_entity.pdbx_description
1 polymer ?
#
loop_
_entity_poly.entity_id
_entity_poly.type
_entity_poly.pdbx_seq_one_letter_code
_entity_poly.pdbx_strand_id
1 'polypeptide(L)'
;TDKYLQKLEAMLIVTDGKTLLVVTGAGDVLEPEHDIAAIGSGGNFALAAARGLMETDLSAEDVARKAMAIAADICVYTNGNLTVETIGG
;
A
#
# COMPACT_ATOMS: atom_id res chain seq x y z
N THR A 1 6.58 21.23 -21.18
CA THR A 1 6.15 19.90 -20.72
C THR A 1 7.29 19.35 -19.88
N ASP A 2 7.09 19.24 -18.58
CA ASP A 2 8.19 19.07 -17.62
C ASP A 2 8.68 17.61 -17.63
N LYS A 3 9.75 17.35 -18.40
CA LYS A 3 10.37 16.03 -18.59
C LYS A 3 10.86 15.39 -17.29
N TYR A 4 10.92 16.14 -16.19
CA TYR A 4 11.41 15.67 -14.91
C TYR A 4 10.45 14.67 -14.24
N LEU A 5 9.13 14.83 -14.47
CA LEU A 5 8.12 13.96 -13.85
C LEU A 5 8.06 12.55 -14.46
N GLN A 6 8.41 12.40 -15.75
CA GLN A 6 8.39 11.13 -16.48
C GLN A 6 9.47 10.12 -16.06
N LYS A 7 10.42 10.51 -15.20
CA LYS A 7 11.53 9.64 -14.74
C LYS A 7 11.37 9.17 -13.30
N LEU A 8 10.26 9.49 -12.65
CA LEU A 8 10.00 8.98 -11.31
C LEU A 8 9.57 7.52 -11.41
N GLU A 9 10.37 6.62 -10.86
CA GLU A 9 9.98 5.22 -10.60
C GLU A 9 9.01 5.11 -9.41
N ALA A 10 8.61 6.24 -8.84
CA ALA A 10 7.68 6.31 -7.72
C ALA A 10 6.26 5.94 -8.17
N MET A 11 5.59 5.16 -7.33
CA MET A 11 4.17 4.86 -7.43
C MET A 11 3.40 5.65 -6.37
N LEU A 12 2.14 5.96 -6.63
CA LEU A 12 1.26 6.65 -5.69
C LEU A 12 -0.02 5.82 -5.49
N ILE A 13 -0.39 5.57 -4.24
CA ILE A 13 -1.69 4.99 -3.88
C ILE A 13 -2.66 6.13 -3.56
N VAL A 14 -3.86 6.08 -4.12
CA VAL A 14 -4.94 7.06 -3.87
C VAL A 14 -6.24 6.32 -3.58
N THR A 15 -6.99 6.78 -2.58
CA THR A 15 -8.33 6.24 -2.28
C THR A 15 -9.24 7.31 -1.66
N ASP A 16 -10.55 7.16 -1.90
CA ASP A 16 -11.62 7.92 -1.26
C ASP A 16 -12.42 7.06 -0.25
N GLY A 17 -11.95 5.84 0.03
CA GLY A 17 -12.65 4.84 0.85
C GLY A 17 -13.65 3.96 0.09
N LYS A 18 -13.94 4.26 -1.18
CA LYS A 18 -14.78 3.42 -2.06
C LYS A 18 -13.99 2.82 -3.21
N THR A 19 -13.07 3.60 -3.77
CA THR A 19 -12.20 3.19 -4.88
C THR A 19 -10.75 3.30 -4.43
N LEU A 20 -9.94 2.33 -4.83
CA LEU A 20 -8.51 2.29 -4.57
C LEU A 20 -7.78 2.28 -5.91
N LEU A 21 -6.81 3.17 -6.11
CA LEU A 21 -6.06 3.30 -7.35
C LEU A 21 -4.57 3.41 -7.08
N VAL A 22 -3.78 2.86 -8.00
CA VAL A 22 -2.32 3.02 -8.06
C VAL A 22 -1.96 3.80 -9.32
N VAL A 23 -1.26 4.91 -9.15
CA VAL A 23 -0.76 5.75 -10.24
C VAL A 23 0.75 5.53 -10.40
N THR A 24 1.19 5.22 -11.61
CA THR A 24 2.62 5.02 -11.92
C THR A 24 3.26 6.31 -12.42
N GLY A 25 4.58 6.44 -12.30
CA GLY A 25 5.31 7.58 -12.88
C GLY A 25 5.30 7.65 -14.41
N ALA A 26 4.86 6.58 -15.09
CA ALA A 26 4.59 6.59 -16.53
C ALA A 26 3.23 7.22 -16.89
N GLY A 27 2.36 7.43 -15.89
CA GLY A 27 1.01 7.97 -16.06
C GLY A 27 -0.08 6.90 -16.18
N ASP A 28 0.22 5.64 -15.89
CA ASP A 28 -0.79 4.58 -15.85
C ASP A 28 -1.61 4.69 -14.57
N VAL A 29 -2.91 4.37 -14.68
CA VAL A 29 -3.84 4.30 -13.55
C VAL A 29 -4.37 2.87 -13.47
N LEU A 30 -4.05 2.21 -12.36
CA LEU A 30 -4.35 0.79 -12.15
C LEU A 30 -5.26 0.63 -10.95
N GLU A 31 -6.34 -0.13 -11.11
CA GLU A 31 -7.17 -0.58 -9.98
C GLU A 31 -6.60 -1.91 -9.47
N PRO A 32 -6.23 -2.00 -8.18
CA PRO A 32 -5.65 -3.21 -7.61
C PRO A 32 -6.72 -4.28 -7.43
N GLU A 33 -6.31 -5.53 -7.61
CA GLU A 33 -7.19 -6.65 -7.35
C GLU A 33 -7.38 -6.84 -5.83
N HIS A 34 -8.63 -7.09 -5.44
CA HIS A 34 -9.01 -7.46 -4.07
C HIS A 34 -8.91 -6.36 -3.00
N ASP A 35 -9.17 -5.11 -3.37
CA ASP A 35 -9.35 -3.97 -2.46
C ASP A 35 -8.15 -3.68 -1.55
N ILE A 36 -6.94 -4.06 -1.99
CA ILE A 36 -5.71 -3.77 -1.27
C ILE A 36 -4.53 -3.48 -2.20
N ALA A 37 -3.71 -2.51 -1.81
CA ALA A 37 -2.50 -2.16 -2.51
C ALA A 37 -1.38 -1.87 -1.51
N ALA A 38 -0.15 -2.14 -1.92
CA ALA A 38 1.05 -1.74 -1.19
C ALA A 38 2.13 -1.33 -2.18
N ILE A 39 2.92 -0.33 -1.82
CA ILE A 39 4.06 0.17 -2.61
C ILE A 39 5.30 0.29 -1.73
N GLY A 40 6.46 0.50 -2.34
CA GLY A 40 7.74 0.65 -1.63
C GLY A 40 8.46 -0.69 -1.40
N SER A 41 9.62 -0.62 -0.75
CA SER A 41 10.55 -1.75 -0.58
C SER A 41 9.98 -2.94 0.20
N GLY A 42 9.12 -2.67 1.19
CA GLY A 42 8.38 -3.70 1.94
C GLY A 42 7.01 -4.05 1.35
N GLY A 43 6.63 -3.43 0.23
CA GLY A 43 5.26 -3.47 -0.30
C GLY A 43 4.76 -4.89 -0.56
N ASN A 44 5.57 -5.73 -1.21
CA ASN A 44 5.15 -7.11 -1.53
C ASN A 44 4.93 -7.98 -0.29
N PHE A 45 5.71 -7.78 0.78
CA PHE A 45 5.54 -8.52 2.03
C PHE A 45 4.28 -8.06 2.76
N ALA A 46 4.06 -6.74 2.83
CA ALA A 46 2.86 -6.16 3.41
C ALA A 46 1.61 -6.62 2.63
N LEU A 47 1.65 -6.59 1.29
CA LEU A 47 0.55 -7.03 0.43
C LEU A 47 0.21 -8.50 0.68
N ALA A 48 1.19 -9.39 0.66
CA ALA A 48 0.97 -10.82 0.88
C ALA A 48 0.39 -11.10 2.27
N ALA A 49 0.96 -10.48 3.32
CA ALA A 49 0.46 -10.62 4.68
C ALA A 49 -0.97 -10.10 4.81
N ALA A 50 -1.25 -8.92 4.29
CA ALA A 50 -2.56 -8.31 4.37
C ALA A 50 -3.62 -9.10 3.61
N ARG A 51 -3.31 -9.61 2.41
CA ARG A 51 -4.21 -10.50 1.64
C ARG A 51 -4.66 -11.72 2.45
N GLY A 52 -3.74 -12.35 3.20
CA GLY A 52 -4.09 -13.46 4.09
C GLY A 52 -4.89 -13.04 5.33
N LEU A 53 -4.62 -11.84 5.87
CA LEU A 53 -5.32 -11.32 7.04
C LEU A 53 -6.73 -10.79 6.72
N MET A 54 -7.01 -10.39 5.48
CA MET A 54 -8.34 -9.93 5.03
C MET A 54 -9.41 -11.03 5.10
N GLU A 55 -9.02 -12.30 5.17
CA GLU A 55 -9.97 -13.42 5.35
C GLU A 55 -10.40 -13.62 6.81
N THR A 56 -9.88 -12.79 7.73
CA THR A 56 -10.18 -12.86 9.16
C THR A 56 -11.10 -11.73 9.61
N ASP A 57 -11.63 -11.80 10.83
CA ASP A 57 -12.52 -10.77 11.41
C ASP A 57 -11.78 -9.48 11.87
N LEU A 58 -10.62 -9.19 11.30
CA LEU A 58 -9.83 -8.02 11.64
C LEU A 58 -10.37 -6.77 10.94
N SER A 59 -10.29 -5.62 11.63
CA SER A 59 -10.57 -4.33 11.00
C SER A 59 -9.52 -3.99 9.94
N ALA A 60 -9.85 -3.08 9.01
CA ALA A 60 -8.89 -2.62 8.01
C ALA A 60 -7.61 -2.02 8.65
N GLU A 61 -7.76 -1.30 9.76
CA GLU A 61 -6.62 -0.77 10.53
C GLU A 61 -5.78 -1.91 11.12
N ASP A 62 -6.41 -2.92 11.72
CA ASP A 62 -5.68 -4.05 12.30
C ASP A 62 -4.93 -4.86 11.24
N VAL A 63 -5.55 -5.08 10.08
CA VAL A 63 -4.91 -5.72 8.92
C VAL A 63 -3.68 -4.91 8.48
N ALA A 64 -3.82 -3.60 8.30
CA ALA A 64 -2.72 -2.72 7.89
C ALA A 64 -1.57 -2.74 8.90
N ARG A 65 -1.87 -2.62 10.21
CA ARG A 65 -0.85 -2.65 11.28
C ARG A 65 -0.10 -3.97 11.31
N LYS A 66 -0.80 -5.11 11.28
CA LYS A 66 -0.17 -6.44 11.34
C LYS A 66 0.64 -6.74 10.08
N ALA A 67 0.13 -6.40 8.91
CA ALA A 67 0.83 -6.59 7.65
C ALA A 67 2.13 -5.76 7.58
N MET A 68 2.09 -4.51 8.03
CA MET A 68 3.29 -3.65 8.10
C MET A 68 4.29 -4.15 9.14
N ALA A 69 3.84 -4.70 10.27
CA ALA A 69 4.74 -5.33 11.23
C ALA A 69 5.51 -6.51 10.61
N ILE A 70 4.81 -7.38 9.88
CA ILE A 70 5.45 -8.49 9.14
C ILE A 70 6.43 -7.96 8.09
N ALA A 71 6.07 -6.90 7.36
CA ALA A 71 6.96 -6.29 6.38
C ALA A 71 8.23 -5.69 7.02
N ALA A 72 8.11 -5.09 8.20
CA ALA A 72 9.24 -4.54 8.95
C ALA A 72 10.20 -5.63 9.47
N ASP A 73 9.68 -6.81 9.80
CA ASP A 73 10.51 -7.94 10.24
C ASP A 73 11.29 -8.59 9.08
N ILE A 74 10.80 -8.46 7.83
CA ILE A 74 11.38 -9.11 6.65
C ILE A 74 12.24 -8.16 5.82
N CYS A 75 11.76 -6.94 5.58
CA CYS A 75 12.43 -5.99 4.68
C CYS A 75 13.40 -5.09 5.43
N VAL A 76 14.69 -5.19 5.12
CA VAL A 76 15.75 -4.35 5.73
C VAL A 76 15.55 -2.83 5.55
N TYR A 77 14.71 -2.42 4.60
CA TYR A 77 14.39 -1.02 4.32
C TYR A 77 13.05 -0.56 4.90
N THR A 78 12.32 -1.44 5.60
CA THR A 78 11.06 -1.14 6.29
C THR A 78 11.30 -1.32 7.79
N ASN A 79 10.85 -0.39 8.61
CA ASN A 79 11.03 -0.47 10.08
C ASN A 79 9.68 -0.45 10.79
N GLY A 80 9.71 -0.64 12.11
CA GLY A 80 8.49 -0.69 12.94
C GLY A 80 7.84 0.65 13.26
N ASN A 81 8.38 1.78 12.78
CA ASN A 81 7.77 3.09 13.01
C ASN A 81 6.65 3.32 12.00
N LEU A 82 5.42 3.04 12.42
CA LEU A 82 4.24 3.09 11.56
C LEU A 82 3.32 4.26 11.92
N THR A 83 2.92 5.02 10.91
CA THR A 83 1.78 5.97 10.99
C THR A 83 0.59 5.34 10.25
N VAL A 84 -0.59 5.41 10.85
CA VAL A 84 -1.83 4.91 10.24
C VAL A 84 -2.81 6.06 10.15
N GLU A 85 -3.27 6.32 8.94
CA GLU A 85 -4.31 7.31 8.65
C GLU A 85 -5.57 6.57 8.23
N THR A 86 -6.73 7.09 8.64
CA THR A 86 -8.03 6.53 8.27
C THR A 86 -8.89 7.61 7.64
N ILE A 87 -9.65 7.22 6.62
CA ILE A 87 -10.65 8.08 6.00
C ILE A 87 -11.98 7.68 6.63
N GLY A 88 -12.58 8.58 7.39
CA GLY A 88 -13.93 8.39 7.92
C GLY A 88 -14.95 8.58 6.80
N GLY A 89 -15.84 7.60 6.64
CA GLY A 89 -17.09 7.76 5.89
C GLY A 89 -18.13 8.53 6.68
#